data_AF-A0A180G2D2-F1
#
_entry.id   AF-A0A180G2D2-F1
#
_cell.length_a   1.000
_cell.length_b   1.000
_cell.length_c   1.000
_cell.angle_alpha   90.00
_cell.angle_beta   90.00
_cell.angle_gamma   90.00
#
_symmetry.space_group_name_H-M   'P 1'
#
loop_
_entity.id
_entity.type
_entity.pdbx_description
1 polymer ?
#
loop_
_entity_poly.entity_id
_entity_poly.type
_entity_poly.pdbx_seq_one_letter_code
_entity_poly.pdbx_strand_id
1 'polypeptide(L)'
;MSAEPTASSSHLDLSTAQIIKTPIPTATGSLLSSNAYEKTASIGCSSFFGPVHDFTARISKWRDALNLPDPGTYEQVGREAKAVHLTNYIFDGARAELAKALSLSPAFNVTHSFNMGAQGGAMGGINPGTYSFGGMYATNNIFAQGTIDNDATLMGRFNYRWGPKDISKLQIQWPSNPTNPSVTQVEHERHGKDYALSMKAYNPNISNQSGIFITQYLQSLHPRFSLGIESVWQVMPPMEDASMSYLMKWQSAKREWISTLTLQATGPLQASYWQKLSDQVEAAVDLSFLPHPSPRERKAISTVGLKYDFRQATVRAQADSTGKVSMLLEQRIAPMFTFSVAGELDHAKSQSKFGIGIQLESSPLDENSLKGLTPPSPPM
;
A
#
# COMPACT_ATOMS: atom_id res chain seq x y z
N MET A 1 37.64 -53.07 -30.57
CA MET A 1 36.31 -53.71 -30.68
C MET A 1 35.57 -53.38 -29.39
N SER A 2 34.88 -52.24 -29.36
CA SER A 2 33.41 -52.13 -29.49
C SER A 2 32.78 -52.09 -28.09
N ALA A 3 32.72 -50.91 -27.45
CA ALA A 3 31.59 -49.97 -27.44
C ALA A 3 30.47 -50.35 -26.42
N GLU A 4 30.53 -49.72 -25.24
CA GLU A 4 29.36 -49.42 -24.39
C GLU A 4 28.52 -48.31 -25.04
N PRO A 5 27.18 -48.30 -24.90
CA PRO A 5 26.36 -47.21 -25.42
C PRO A 5 26.14 -46.10 -24.38
N THR A 6 26.38 -44.87 -24.82
CA THR A 6 25.96 -43.58 -24.24
C THR A 6 24.75 -43.02 -25.02
N ALA A 7 23.82 -42.32 -24.35
CA ALA A 7 22.92 -41.25 -24.85
C ALA A 7 21.94 -40.86 -23.72
N SER A 8 21.96 -39.67 -23.11
CA SER A 8 21.61 -38.31 -23.59
C SER A 8 20.12 -37.93 -23.50
N SER A 9 19.89 -36.79 -22.86
CA SER A 9 18.67 -36.00 -22.63
C SER A 9 17.83 -35.62 -23.87
N SER A 10 16.51 -35.48 -23.68
CA SER A 10 15.63 -34.48 -24.35
C SER A 10 14.29 -34.46 -23.59
N HIS A 11 13.90 -33.38 -22.91
CA HIS A 11 13.27 -32.16 -23.46
C HIS A 11 12.11 -32.51 -24.41
N LEU A 12 10.88 -32.48 -23.89
CA LEU A 12 9.67 -32.53 -24.70
C LEU A 12 9.00 -31.15 -24.64
N ASP A 13 9.30 -30.38 -25.67
CA ASP A 13 8.55 -29.22 -26.12
C ASP A 13 7.11 -29.61 -26.49
N LEU A 14 6.12 -28.98 -25.87
CA LEU A 14 4.74 -28.93 -26.36
C LEU A 14 4.46 -27.53 -26.92
N SER A 15 5.16 -27.20 -28.00
CA SER A 15 4.75 -26.17 -28.94
C SER A 15 4.55 -26.83 -30.31
N THR A 16 3.33 -27.33 -30.56
CA THR A 16 2.64 -27.44 -31.85
C THR A 16 1.44 -28.37 -31.67
N ALA A 17 0.26 -27.78 -31.54
CA ALA A 17 -0.99 -28.48 -31.88
C ALA A 17 -1.88 -27.47 -32.59
N GLN A 18 -1.86 -27.57 -33.92
CA GLN A 18 -2.64 -26.78 -34.84
C GLN A 18 -4.14 -27.15 -34.78
N ILE A 19 -4.92 -26.12 -35.08
CA ILE A 19 -6.31 -26.09 -35.50
C ILE A 19 -6.72 -27.31 -36.34
N ILE A 20 -7.76 -28.04 -35.89
CA ILE A 20 -8.60 -28.87 -36.77
C ILE A 20 -10.08 -28.53 -36.49
N LYS A 21 -10.66 -27.83 -37.47
CA LYS A 21 -12.11 -27.70 -37.75
C LYS A 21 -12.63 -29.03 -38.29
N THR A 22 -13.86 -29.41 -37.96
CA THR A 22 -14.81 -30.06 -38.90
C THR A 22 -16.26 -30.02 -38.37
N PRO A 23 -17.26 -30.10 -39.27
CA PRO A 23 -18.54 -29.36 -39.17
C PRO A 23 -19.76 -30.28 -39.01
N ILE A 24 -20.92 -29.72 -38.60
CA ILE A 24 -22.23 -30.40 -38.66
C ILE A 24 -23.26 -29.43 -39.28
N PRO A 25 -24.14 -29.88 -40.20
CA PRO A 25 -24.56 -29.11 -41.38
C PRO A 25 -25.91 -28.39 -41.28
N THR A 26 -26.02 -27.44 -42.20
CA THR A 26 -27.16 -26.66 -42.68
C THR A 26 -28.48 -27.42 -42.83
N ALA A 27 -29.57 -26.84 -42.31
CA ALA A 27 -30.89 -26.90 -42.92
C ALA A 27 -31.41 -25.47 -43.14
N THR A 28 -31.48 -25.09 -44.40
CA THR A 28 -32.04 -23.84 -44.93
C THR A 28 -33.55 -23.81 -44.74
N GLY A 29 -34.05 -22.67 -44.27
CA GLY A 29 -35.47 -22.35 -44.20
C GLY A 29 -35.67 -20.88 -43.84
N SER A 30 -35.47 -20.01 -44.83
CA SER A 30 -35.85 -18.60 -44.79
C SER A 30 -37.32 -18.45 -44.41
N LEU A 31 -37.65 -17.49 -43.54
CA LEU A 31 -38.79 -16.57 -43.67
C LEU A 31 -38.73 -15.51 -42.54
N LEU A 32 -38.33 -14.30 -42.94
CA LEU A 32 -38.87 -13.00 -42.52
C LEU A 32 -38.87 -12.63 -41.02
N SER A 33 -37.91 -11.74 -40.69
CA SER A 33 -38.08 -10.49 -39.93
C SER A 33 -39.17 -10.39 -38.85
N SER A 34 -38.73 -10.28 -37.60
CA SER A 34 -39.40 -9.39 -36.63
C SER A 34 -38.46 -9.06 -35.46
N ASN A 35 -37.63 -8.03 -35.67
CA ASN A 35 -37.11 -7.20 -34.58
C ASN A 35 -38.30 -6.48 -33.93
N ALA A 36 -38.88 -7.04 -32.88
CA ALA A 36 -39.80 -6.33 -32.02
C ALA A 36 -40.08 -7.18 -30.77
N TYR A 37 -39.17 -7.20 -29.79
CA TYR A 37 -39.55 -7.38 -28.38
C TYR A 37 -38.38 -7.08 -27.44
N GLU A 38 -38.03 -5.80 -27.32
CA GLU A 38 -37.51 -5.26 -26.06
C GLU A 38 -37.65 -3.73 -26.10
N LYS A 39 -38.89 -3.28 -25.92
CA LYS A 39 -39.20 -1.88 -25.64
C LYS A 39 -40.17 -1.86 -24.46
N THR A 40 -39.82 -1.04 -23.49
CA THR A 40 -40.65 -0.50 -22.39
C THR A 40 -40.33 -1.06 -21.00
N ALA A 41 -39.28 -0.48 -20.38
CA ALA A 41 -39.28 -0.12 -18.96
C ALA A 41 -38.20 0.96 -18.70
N SER A 42 -38.36 2.14 -19.30
CA SER A 42 -37.64 3.35 -18.87
C SER A 42 -38.67 4.42 -18.51
N ILE A 43 -39.26 4.26 -17.33
CA ILE A 43 -40.13 5.27 -16.73
C ILE A 43 -39.22 6.33 -16.10
N GLY A 44 -39.15 7.49 -16.75
CA GLY A 44 -39.25 8.79 -16.09
C GLY A 44 -38.08 9.27 -15.21
N CYS A 45 -36.90 9.53 -15.81
CA CYS A 45 -36.03 10.65 -15.42
C CYS A 45 -34.92 10.92 -16.47
N SER A 46 -35.22 10.93 -17.77
CA SER A 46 -34.19 10.93 -18.83
C SER A 46 -34.24 12.11 -19.81
N SER A 47 -34.96 13.19 -19.52
CA SER A 47 -35.01 14.35 -20.44
C SER A 47 -34.08 15.51 -20.10
N PHE A 48 -33.57 15.63 -18.87
CA PHE A 48 -32.58 16.68 -18.53
C PHE A 48 -31.12 16.20 -18.63
N PHE A 49 -30.85 14.91 -18.43
CA PHE A 49 -29.49 14.34 -18.46
C PHE A 49 -29.13 13.62 -19.77
N GLY A 50 -30.04 13.54 -20.75
CA GLY A 50 -29.78 12.90 -22.05
C GLY A 50 -28.55 13.46 -22.79
N PRO A 51 -28.41 14.79 -22.94
CA PRO A 51 -27.22 15.39 -23.56
C PRO A 51 -25.93 15.11 -22.77
N VAL A 52 -26.02 15.02 -21.45
CA VAL A 52 -24.89 14.72 -20.56
C VAL A 52 -24.49 13.25 -20.67
N HIS A 53 -25.46 12.35 -20.81
CA HIS A 53 -25.23 10.93 -21.02
C HIS A 53 -24.55 10.67 -22.37
N ASP A 54 -25.00 11.31 -23.45
CA ASP A 54 -24.39 11.13 -24.77
C ASP A 54 -23.00 11.76 -24.85
N PHE A 55 -22.79 12.89 -24.19
CA PHE A 55 -21.48 13.53 -24.06
C PHE A 55 -20.50 12.67 -23.24
N THR A 56 -20.94 12.14 -22.09
CA THR A 56 -20.12 11.24 -21.26
C THR A 56 -19.84 9.91 -21.96
N ALA A 57 -20.79 9.38 -22.75
CA ALA A 57 -20.58 8.19 -23.58
C ALA A 57 -19.57 8.46 -24.72
N ARG A 58 -19.60 9.64 -25.35
CA ARG A 58 -18.63 10.04 -26.38
C ARG A 58 -17.24 10.25 -25.79
N ILE A 59 -17.14 10.85 -24.61
CA ILE A 59 -15.88 10.96 -23.85
C ILE A 59 -15.37 9.57 -23.47
N SER A 60 -16.23 8.67 -22.98
CA SER A 60 -15.82 7.30 -22.64
C SER A 60 -15.28 6.57 -23.86
N LYS A 61 -15.91 6.69 -25.03
CA LYS A 61 -15.41 6.07 -26.28
C LYS A 61 -14.08 6.65 -26.72
N TRP A 62 -13.89 7.97 -26.63
CA TRP A 62 -12.61 8.60 -26.93
C TRP A 62 -11.53 8.12 -25.95
N ARG A 63 -11.85 8.03 -24.67
CA ARG A 63 -10.97 7.58 -23.58
C ARG A 63 -10.62 6.11 -23.67
N ASP A 64 -11.57 5.27 -24.07
CA ASP A 64 -11.35 3.86 -24.37
C ASP A 64 -10.42 3.69 -25.58
N ALA A 65 -10.47 4.60 -26.57
CA ALA A 65 -9.54 4.60 -27.70
C ALA A 65 -8.11 5.02 -27.32
N LEU A 66 -7.94 5.82 -26.25
CA LEU A 66 -6.63 6.19 -25.72
C LEU A 66 -5.96 5.06 -24.89
N ASN A 67 -6.71 4.02 -24.51
CA ASN A 67 -6.25 2.84 -23.76
C ASN A 67 -5.22 3.17 -22.65
N LEU A 68 -5.57 4.15 -21.82
CA LEU A 68 -4.70 4.64 -20.76
C LEU A 68 -4.65 3.62 -19.62
N PRO A 69 -3.46 3.36 -19.06
CA PRO A 69 -3.32 2.50 -17.88
C PRO A 69 -3.90 3.19 -16.65
N ASP A 70 -4.38 2.39 -15.69
CA ASP A 70 -4.78 2.89 -14.38
C ASP A 70 -3.57 3.58 -13.69
N PRO A 71 -3.67 4.86 -13.33
CA PRO A 71 -2.58 5.59 -12.70
C PRO A 71 -2.23 5.09 -11.28
N GLY A 72 -3.08 4.26 -10.66
CA GLY A 72 -2.98 3.79 -9.28
C GLY A 72 -3.71 4.72 -8.30
N THR A 73 -3.67 4.43 -6.99
CA THR A 73 -4.20 5.40 -6.00
C THR A 73 -3.23 6.55 -5.78
N TYR A 74 -3.76 7.70 -5.35
CA TYR A 74 -2.96 8.88 -5.04
C TYR A 74 -1.89 8.59 -3.97
N GLU A 75 -2.16 7.76 -2.95
CA GLU A 75 -1.14 7.40 -1.95
C GLU A 75 -0.09 6.43 -2.49
N GLN A 76 -0.46 5.61 -3.48
CA GLN A 76 0.46 4.65 -4.07
C GLN A 76 1.51 5.31 -4.96
N VAL A 77 1.24 6.51 -5.51
CA VAL A 77 2.18 7.21 -6.41
C VAL A 77 3.54 7.46 -5.77
N GLY A 78 3.60 7.68 -4.45
CA GLY A 78 4.87 7.85 -3.72
C GLY A 78 5.35 6.59 -3.00
N ARG A 79 4.64 5.46 -3.14
CA ARG A 79 4.90 4.26 -2.34
C ARG A 79 6.23 3.63 -2.72
N GLU A 80 6.59 3.59 -3.99
CA GLU A 80 7.84 2.98 -4.45
C GLU A 80 9.05 3.74 -3.92
N ALA A 81 9.05 5.07 -4.02
CA ALA A 81 10.09 5.90 -3.42
C ALA A 81 10.12 5.73 -1.90
N LYS A 82 8.98 5.88 -1.21
CA LYS A 82 8.90 5.72 0.27
C LYS A 82 9.21 4.30 0.76
N ALA A 83 9.04 3.29 -0.08
CA ALA A 83 9.37 1.91 0.25
C ALA A 83 10.87 1.65 0.20
N VAL A 84 11.64 2.37 -0.62
CA VAL A 84 13.12 2.28 -0.58
C VAL A 84 13.70 3.01 0.63
N HIS A 85 13.07 4.10 1.06
CA HIS A 85 13.49 4.86 2.25
C HIS A 85 13.31 4.05 3.54
N LEU A 86 14.27 4.20 4.45
CA LEU A 86 14.27 3.47 5.72
C LEU A 86 13.47 4.20 6.80
N THR A 87 13.05 5.44 6.59
CA THR A 87 12.34 6.26 7.59
C THR A 87 11.14 5.54 8.23
N ASN A 88 10.45 4.66 7.48
CA ASN A 88 9.30 3.91 8.00
C ASN A 88 9.67 2.57 8.64
N TYR A 89 10.86 2.05 8.36
CA TYR A 89 11.31 0.72 8.80
C TYR A 89 12.40 0.78 9.87
N ILE A 90 13.03 1.95 10.06
CA ILE A 90 14.02 2.15 11.09
C ILE A 90 13.33 2.20 12.44
N PHE A 91 13.89 1.45 13.38
CA PHE A 91 13.45 1.42 14.76
C PHE A 91 14.67 1.52 15.66
N ASP A 92 14.41 1.93 16.90
CA ASP A 92 15.42 2.12 17.92
C ASP A 92 15.09 1.22 19.10
N GLY A 93 16.11 0.58 19.68
CA GLY A 93 15.95 -0.41 20.74
C GLY A 93 15.62 -1.83 20.24
N ALA A 94 15.19 -2.68 21.15
CA ALA A 94 14.88 -4.08 20.88
C ALA A 94 13.41 -4.25 20.51
N ARG A 95 13.12 -4.88 19.36
CA ARG A 95 11.77 -5.30 18.95
C ARG A 95 11.71 -6.82 18.82
N ALA A 96 10.70 -7.44 19.42
CA ALA A 96 10.39 -8.84 19.19
C ALA A 96 8.94 -8.96 18.73
N GLU A 97 8.71 -9.53 17.56
CA GLU A 97 7.38 -9.75 17.01
C GLU A 97 7.15 -11.26 16.83
N LEU A 98 6.07 -11.77 17.43
CA LEU A 98 5.62 -13.13 17.26
C LEU A 98 4.29 -13.11 16.50
N ALA A 99 4.33 -13.45 15.23
CA ALA A 99 3.16 -13.65 14.40
C ALA A 99 2.76 -15.14 14.43
N LYS A 100 1.47 -15.40 14.64
CA LYS A 100 0.87 -16.73 14.51
C LYS A 100 -0.23 -16.65 13.47
N ALA A 101 0.00 -17.34 12.36
CA ALA A 101 -1.05 -17.56 11.37
C ALA A 101 -1.92 -18.72 11.85
N LEU A 102 -3.22 -18.48 12.00
CA LEU A 102 -4.19 -19.48 12.48
C LEU A 102 -4.99 -20.11 11.34
N SER A 103 -5.16 -19.38 10.23
CA SER A 103 -5.76 -19.91 9.00
C SER A 103 -5.22 -19.15 7.79
N LEU A 104 -4.99 -19.86 6.68
CA LEU A 104 -4.62 -19.26 5.39
C LEU A 104 -5.84 -18.74 4.61
N SER A 105 -7.05 -19.26 4.87
CA SER A 105 -8.29 -18.87 4.19
C SER A 105 -9.50 -19.13 5.10
N PRO A 106 -10.13 -18.10 5.70
CA PRO A 106 -9.76 -16.69 5.69
C PRO A 106 -8.43 -16.43 6.43
N ALA A 107 -7.62 -15.50 5.92
CA ALA A 107 -6.32 -15.20 6.49
C ALA A 107 -6.52 -14.55 7.87
N PHE A 108 -6.26 -15.33 8.93
CA PHE A 108 -6.35 -14.86 10.30
C PHE A 108 -4.99 -14.97 10.96
N ASN A 109 -4.38 -13.83 11.24
CA ASN A 109 -3.06 -13.73 11.84
C ASN A 109 -3.16 -12.96 13.15
N VAL A 110 -2.51 -13.48 14.18
CA VAL A 110 -2.40 -12.83 15.49
C VAL A 110 -0.93 -12.49 15.70
N THR A 111 -0.64 -11.24 16.02
CA THR A 111 0.72 -10.70 16.18
C THR A 111 0.90 -10.16 17.58
N HIS A 112 1.92 -10.65 18.27
CA HIS A 112 2.38 -10.14 19.56
C HIS A 112 3.67 -9.37 19.34
N SER A 113 3.64 -8.05 19.45
CA SER A 113 4.83 -7.20 19.33
C SER A 113 5.26 -6.66 20.68
N PHE A 114 6.53 -6.85 20.99
CA PHE A 114 7.22 -6.31 22.15
C PHE A 114 8.22 -5.29 21.62
N ASN A 115 8.08 -4.03 22.00
CA ASN A 115 9.04 -2.98 21.68
C ASN A 115 9.67 -2.51 22.99
N MET A 116 10.99 -2.46 23.07
CA MET A 116 11.73 -2.08 24.27
C MET A 116 12.86 -1.13 23.90
N GLY A 117 13.17 -0.17 24.77
CA GLY A 117 14.43 0.57 24.64
C GLY A 117 14.45 1.69 23.61
N ALA A 118 13.34 1.96 22.91
CA ALA A 118 13.27 3.08 21.98
C ALA A 118 13.51 4.41 22.70
N GLN A 119 14.43 5.22 22.18
CA GLN A 119 14.76 6.52 22.74
C GLN A 119 13.65 7.52 22.39
N GLY A 120 12.73 7.73 23.32
CA GLY A 120 11.53 8.55 23.10
C GLY A 120 10.42 8.38 24.13
N GLY A 121 10.72 7.80 25.30
CA GLY A 121 9.76 7.69 26.39
C GLY A 121 9.31 9.08 26.86
N ALA A 122 8.09 9.16 27.41
CA ALA A 122 7.61 10.37 28.08
C ALA A 122 8.66 10.82 29.10
N MET A 123 9.16 12.06 28.97
CA MET A 123 10.27 12.64 29.75
C MET A 123 11.71 12.30 29.28
N GLY A 124 11.93 11.99 27.99
CA GLY A 124 13.30 11.90 27.44
C GLY A 124 14.12 10.72 27.97
N GLY A 125 13.46 9.77 28.62
CA GLY A 125 14.04 8.52 29.10
C GLY A 125 13.89 7.37 28.09
N ILE A 126 14.47 6.24 28.47
CA ILE A 126 14.27 4.95 27.79
C ILE A 126 12.80 4.57 27.93
N ASN A 127 12.10 4.33 26.81
CA ASN A 127 10.69 3.96 26.85
C ASN A 127 10.51 2.64 27.63
N PRO A 128 9.69 2.59 28.70
CA PRO A 128 9.31 1.32 29.32
C PRO A 128 8.65 0.47 28.24
N GLY A 129 9.14 -0.75 28.04
CA GLY A 129 8.77 -1.56 26.87
C GLY A 129 7.25 -1.65 26.68
N THR A 130 6.79 -1.40 25.46
CA THR A 130 5.39 -1.48 25.08
C THR A 130 5.11 -2.87 24.51
N TYR A 131 4.04 -3.48 25.03
CA TYR A 131 3.48 -4.69 24.45
C TYR A 131 2.26 -4.30 23.63
N SER A 132 2.19 -4.77 22.39
CA SER A 132 1.07 -4.56 21.50
C SER A 132 0.56 -5.88 20.93
N PHE A 133 -0.74 -6.08 21.07
CA PHE A 133 -1.45 -7.24 20.59
C PHE A 133 -2.25 -6.86 19.36
N GLY A 134 -1.92 -7.45 18.22
CA GLY A 134 -2.58 -7.23 16.94
C GLY A 134 -3.31 -8.48 16.47
N GLY A 135 -4.47 -8.30 15.88
CA GLY A 135 -5.17 -9.31 15.10
C GLY A 135 -5.47 -8.77 13.71
N MET A 136 -5.29 -9.60 12.69
CA MET A 136 -5.67 -9.31 11.32
C MET A 136 -6.58 -10.42 10.81
N TYR A 137 -7.70 -10.03 10.22
CA TYR A 137 -8.65 -10.90 9.56
C TYR A 137 -8.86 -10.41 8.13
N ALA A 138 -8.52 -11.23 7.15
CA ALA A 138 -8.65 -10.90 5.75
C ALA A 138 -9.40 -12.00 4.98
N THR A 139 -10.40 -11.55 4.23
CA THR A 139 -11.19 -12.31 3.25
C THR A 139 -11.08 -11.63 1.89
N ASN A 140 -11.73 -12.18 0.86
CA ASN A 140 -11.72 -11.58 -0.48
C ASN A 140 -12.24 -10.13 -0.50
N ASN A 141 -13.25 -9.82 0.34
CA ASN A 141 -13.92 -8.52 0.32
C ASN A 141 -13.68 -7.67 1.57
N ILE A 142 -13.30 -8.28 2.69
CA ILE A 142 -13.15 -7.61 3.98
C ILE A 142 -11.73 -7.81 4.50
N PHE A 143 -11.09 -6.72 4.91
CA PHE A 143 -9.82 -6.73 5.61
C PHE A 143 -9.99 -5.94 6.91
N ALA A 144 -9.93 -6.60 8.04
CA ALA A 144 -9.95 -5.99 9.36
C ALA A 144 -8.60 -6.21 10.04
N GLN A 145 -8.09 -5.19 10.69
CA GLN A 145 -6.91 -5.24 11.53
C GLN A 145 -7.22 -4.44 12.81
N GLY A 146 -6.85 -4.97 13.96
CA GLY A 146 -6.99 -4.29 15.24
C GLY A 146 -5.75 -4.54 16.07
N THR A 147 -5.14 -3.47 16.58
CA THR A 147 -4.02 -3.53 17.51
C THR A 147 -4.40 -2.81 18.79
N ILE A 148 -4.06 -3.41 19.92
CA ILE A 148 -4.21 -2.82 21.24
C ILE A 148 -2.85 -2.82 21.93
N ASP A 149 -2.40 -1.66 22.40
CA ASP A 149 -1.15 -1.54 23.14
C ASP A 149 -1.40 -1.58 24.66
N ASN A 150 -0.34 -1.76 25.45
CA ASN A 150 -0.38 -1.81 26.92
C ASN A 150 -1.03 -0.57 27.55
N ASP A 151 -0.88 0.58 26.92
CA ASP A 151 -1.54 1.81 27.37
C ASP A 151 -3.02 1.85 27.02
N ALA A 152 -3.64 0.77 26.52
CA ALA A 152 -5.01 0.71 26.02
C ALA A 152 -5.30 1.66 24.84
N THR A 153 -4.26 2.03 24.08
CA THR A 153 -4.42 2.67 22.77
C THR A 153 -4.95 1.64 21.78
N LEU A 154 -6.12 1.89 21.22
CA LEU A 154 -6.75 1.02 20.22
C LEU A 154 -6.52 1.60 18.82
N MET A 155 -5.92 0.80 17.93
CA MET A 155 -5.79 1.11 16.51
C MET A 155 -6.54 0.08 15.69
N GLY A 156 -7.67 0.45 15.10
CA GLY A 156 -8.45 -0.38 14.20
C GLY A 156 -8.33 0.10 12.74
N ARG A 157 -8.23 -0.83 11.80
CA ARG A 157 -8.36 -0.57 10.37
C ARG A 157 -9.30 -1.59 9.76
N PHE A 158 -10.34 -1.12 9.09
CA PHE A 158 -11.35 -1.93 8.43
C PHE A 158 -11.48 -1.48 6.99
N ASN A 159 -11.09 -2.32 6.03
CA ASN A 159 -11.29 -2.10 4.61
C ASN A 159 -12.41 -3.04 4.12
N TYR A 160 -13.39 -2.46 3.44
CA TYR A 160 -14.49 -3.17 2.82
C TYR A 160 -14.53 -2.85 1.33
N ARG A 161 -14.51 -3.89 0.50
CA ARG A 161 -14.63 -3.78 -0.95
C ARG A 161 -16.08 -4.00 -1.36
N TRP A 162 -16.74 -2.94 -1.83
CA TRP A 162 -18.11 -3.01 -2.36
C TRP A 162 -18.16 -3.65 -3.74
N GLY A 163 -17.06 -3.55 -4.50
CA GLY A 163 -16.88 -4.18 -5.80
C GLY A 163 -15.40 -4.16 -6.20
N PRO A 164 -15.07 -4.52 -7.46
CA PRO A 164 -13.69 -4.50 -7.94
C PRO A 164 -13.10 -3.08 -8.05
N LYS A 165 -13.96 -2.05 -8.05
CA LYS A 165 -13.57 -0.65 -8.29
C LYS A 165 -13.72 0.25 -7.06
N ASP A 166 -14.59 -0.11 -6.13
CA ASP A 166 -14.96 0.74 -4.99
C ASP A 166 -14.52 0.08 -3.68
N ILE A 167 -13.68 0.79 -2.93
CA ILE A 167 -13.09 0.33 -1.67
C ILE A 167 -13.33 1.41 -0.62
N SER A 168 -14.03 1.05 0.45
CA SER A 168 -14.13 1.90 1.64
C SER A 168 -13.14 1.42 2.69
N LYS A 169 -12.44 2.33 3.33
CA LYS A 169 -11.52 2.06 4.44
C LYS A 169 -11.93 2.92 5.63
N LEU A 170 -11.92 2.34 6.81
CA LEU A 170 -12.22 2.99 8.07
C LEU A 170 -11.01 2.73 8.97
N GLN A 171 -10.35 3.78 9.42
CA GLN A 171 -9.24 3.72 10.36
C GLN A 171 -9.64 4.46 11.63
N ILE A 172 -9.42 3.83 12.77
CA ILE A 172 -9.78 4.34 14.08
C ILE A 172 -8.53 4.26 14.94
N GLN A 173 -8.09 5.38 15.48
CA GLN A 173 -7.03 5.45 16.48
C GLN A 173 -7.61 6.14 17.70
N TRP A 174 -7.88 5.35 18.74
CA TRP A 174 -8.37 5.81 20.02
C TRP A 174 -7.25 5.69 21.04
N PRO A 175 -6.53 6.80 21.31
CA PRO A 175 -5.59 6.81 22.41
C PRO A 175 -6.33 6.76 23.74
N SER A 176 -5.72 6.13 24.75
CA SER A 176 -6.26 6.08 26.11
C SER A 176 -6.09 7.38 26.88
N ASN A 177 -5.13 8.22 26.48
CA ASN A 177 -4.88 9.50 27.14
C ASN A 177 -5.91 10.55 26.66
N PRO A 178 -6.69 11.16 27.57
CA PRO A 178 -7.68 12.17 27.24
C PRO A 178 -7.10 13.47 26.64
N THR A 179 -5.78 13.65 26.67
CA THR A 179 -5.08 14.81 26.10
C THR A 179 -4.95 14.71 24.57
N ASN A 180 -4.94 13.49 24.02
CA ASN A 180 -4.85 13.28 22.57
C ASN A 180 -6.24 13.00 22.02
N PRO A 181 -6.72 13.77 21.02
CA PRO A 181 -8.00 13.52 20.41
C PRO A 181 -7.99 12.15 19.71
N SER A 182 -9.09 11.42 19.82
CA SER A 182 -9.33 10.25 18.98
C SER A 182 -9.32 10.68 17.51
N VAL A 183 -8.66 9.89 16.66
CA VAL A 183 -8.61 10.11 15.22
C VAL A 183 -9.38 8.99 14.53
N THR A 184 -10.54 9.32 13.98
CA THR A 184 -11.34 8.47 13.12
C THR A 184 -11.20 8.98 11.70
N GLN A 185 -10.62 8.17 10.81
CA GLN A 185 -10.47 8.46 9.39
C GLN A 185 -11.40 7.53 8.60
N VAL A 186 -12.29 8.12 7.83
CA VAL A 186 -13.11 7.40 6.84
C VAL A 186 -12.54 7.72 5.47
N GLU A 187 -12.29 6.70 4.67
CA GLU A 187 -11.74 6.83 3.32
C GLU A 187 -12.60 6.03 2.34
N HIS A 188 -12.85 6.61 1.18
CA HIS A 188 -13.56 5.98 0.09
C HIS A 188 -12.78 6.17 -1.19
N GLU A 189 -12.29 5.06 -1.75
CA GLU A 189 -11.54 5.01 -2.98
C GLU A 189 -12.42 4.43 -4.09
N ARG A 190 -12.40 5.09 -5.24
CA ARG A 190 -13.06 4.66 -6.46
C ARG A 190 -12.07 4.68 -7.61
N HIS A 191 -11.81 3.50 -8.15
CA HIS A 191 -10.97 3.27 -9.32
C HIS A 191 -11.81 3.28 -10.60
N GLY A 192 -11.60 4.31 -11.41
CA GLY A 192 -12.01 4.36 -12.81
C GLY A 192 -11.08 3.55 -13.72
N LYS A 193 -11.27 3.66 -15.03
CA LYS A 193 -10.35 3.03 -16.01
C LYS A 193 -9.04 3.80 -16.15
N ASP A 194 -9.10 5.11 -15.95
CA ASP A 194 -8.09 6.13 -16.31
C ASP A 194 -8.00 7.24 -15.24
N TYR A 195 -8.86 7.17 -14.22
CA TYR A 195 -8.87 8.08 -13.08
C TYR A 195 -9.02 7.28 -11.78
N ALA A 196 -8.46 7.80 -10.70
CA ALA A 196 -8.68 7.32 -9.34
C ALA A 196 -9.14 8.49 -8.48
N LEU A 197 -10.24 8.29 -7.76
CA LEU A 197 -10.80 9.25 -6.83
C LEU A 197 -10.70 8.67 -5.42
N SER A 198 -10.05 9.38 -4.50
CA SER A 198 -10.01 9.02 -3.08
C SER A 198 -10.57 10.19 -2.27
N MET A 199 -11.53 9.90 -1.40
CA MET A 199 -12.13 10.85 -0.48
C MET A 199 -11.81 10.41 0.94
N LYS A 200 -11.19 11.27 1.74
CA LYS A 200 -10.87 11.01 3.15
C LYS A 200 -11.56 12.04 4.03
N ALA A 201 -12.09 11.61 5.14
CA ALA A 201 -12.64 12.45 6.19
C ALA A 201 -11.97 12.09 7.50
N TYR A 202 -11.31 13.05 8.14
CA TYR A 202 -10.74 12.91 9.48
C TYR A 202 -11.65 13.60 10.48
N ASN A 203 -11.96 12.88 11.55
CA ASN A 203 -12.77 13.32 12.67
C ASN A 203 -14.04 14.07 12.26
N PRO A 204 -14.90 13.48 11.42
CA PRO A 204 -16.17 14.11 11.07
C PRO A 204 -17.06 14.17 12.32
N ASN A 205 -17.16 15.33 12.95
CA ASN A 205 -18.08 15.55 14.06
C ASN A 205 -19.34 16.26 13.56
N ILE A 206 -20.46 15.54 13.54
CA ILE A 206 -21.77 16.04 13.09
C ILE A 206 -22.27 17.18 14.02
N SER A 207 -21.91 17.16 15.30
CA SER A 207 -22.42 18.12 16.29
C SER A 207 -21.77 19.50 16.17
N ASN A 208 -20.47 19.55 15.89
CA ASN A 208 -19.71 20.81 15.85
C ASN A 208 -19.35 21.24 14.41
N GLN A 209 -19.79 20.48 13.40
CA GLN A 209 -19.41 20.65 11.98
C GLN A 209 -17.90 20.78 11.79
N SER A 210 -17.12 20.10 12.64
CA SER A 210 -15.66 20.10 12.57
C SER A 210 -15.17 18.84 11.87
N GLY A 211 -14.22 18.97 10.96
CA GLY A 211 -13.61 17.84 10.28
C GLY A 211 -12.63 18.29 9.19
N ILE A 212 -11.74 17.39 8.82
CA ILE A 212 -10.84 17.59 7.69
C ILE A 212 -11.29 16.67 6.57
N PHE A 213 -11.67 17.25 5.44
CA PHE A 213 -12.06 16.52 4.24
C PHE A 213 -10.94 16.67 3.22
N ILE A 214 -10.38 15.55 2.77
CA ILE A 214 -9.36 15.51 1.72
C ILE A 214 -9.97 14.80 0.52
N THR A 215 -9.99 15.50 -0.62
CA THR A 215 -10.41 14.92 -1.90
C THR A 215 -9.20 14.85 -2.82
N GLN A 216 -8.85 13.64 -3.24
CA GLN A 216 -7.74 13.35 -4.12
C GLN A 216 -8.29 12.84 -5.44
N TYR A 217 -7.93 13.49 -6.53
CA TYR A 217 -8.29 13.07 -7.88
C TYR A 217 -7.01 12.91 -8.68
N LEU A 218 -6.76 11.70 -9.19
CA LEU A 218 -5.62 11.37 -10.03
C LEU A 218 -6.13 10.93 -11.40
N GLN A 219 -5.61 11.53 -12.47
CA GLN A 219 -5.97 11.18 -13.83
C GLN A 219 -4.72 10.89 -14.66
N SER A 220 -4.77 9.81 -15.43
CA SER A 220 -3.76 9.54 -16.45
C SER A 220 -4.06 10.38 -17.69
N LEU A 221 -3.18 11.32 -18.06
CA LEU A 221 -3.32 12.11 -19.29
C LEU A 221 -2.59 11.44 -20.46
N HIS A 222 -1.56 10.65 -20.16
CA HIS A 222 -0.77 9.92 -21.15
C HIS A 222 -0.34 8.57 -20.53
N PRO A 223 -0.03 7.52 -21.32
CA PRO A 223 0.40 6.23 -20.76
C PRO A 223 1.65 6.30 -19.86
N ARG A 224 2.35 7.42 -19.90
CA ARG A 224 3.56 7.71 -19.13
C ARG A 224 3.42 8.86 -18.13
N PHE A 225 2.32 9.60 -18.18
CA PHE A 225 2.16 10.82 -17.39
C PHE A 225 0.78 10.87 -16.74
N SER A 226 0.76 10.99 -15.42
CA SER A 226 -0.45 11.13 -14.62
C SER A 226 -0.37 12.40 -13.78
N LEU A 227 -1.46 13.14 -13.71
CA LEU A 227 -1.58 14.36 -12.93
C LEU A 227 -2.67 14.16 -11.90
N GLY A 228 -2.38 14.55 -10.67
CA GLY A 228 -3.28 14.50 -9.55
C GLY A 228 -3.44 15.86 -8.90
N ILE A 229 -4.60 16.06 -8.30
CA ILE A 229 -4.93 17.22 -7.48
C ILE A 229 -5.45 16.67 -6.17
N GLU A 230 -5.01 17.28 -5.08
CA GLU A 230 -5.51 17.02 -3.74
C GLU A 230 -6.05 18.33 -3.18
N SER A 231 -7.31 18.33 -2.77
CA SER A 231 -7.93 19.44 -2.07
C SER A 231 -8.17 19.03 -0.63
N VAL A 232 -7.58 19.77 0.29
CA VAL A 232 -7.78 19.64 1.73
C VAL A 232 -8.68 20.78 2.16
N TRP A 233 -9.86 20.43 2.66
CA TRP A 233 -10.79 21.37 3.26
C TRP A 233 -10.92 21.05 4.75
N GLN A 234 -10.39 21.94 5.57
CA GLN A 234 -10.36 21.80 7.02
C GLN A 234 -11.32 22.83 7.62
N VAL A 235 -12.33 22.31 8.32
CA VAL A 235 -13.28 23.13 9.08
C VAL A 235 -13.00 22.85 10.56
N MET A 236 -12.34 23.80 11.24
CA MET A 236 -12.20 23.80 12.69
C MET A 236 -12.73 25.13 13.21
N PRO A 237 -13.97 25.19 13.75
CA PRO A 237 -14.53 26.43 14.28
C PRO A 237 -13.55 27.10 15.25
N PRO A 238 -13.14 28.38 15.05
CA PRO A 238 -13.70 29.41 14.17
C PRO A 238 -12.98 29.64 12.82
N MET A 239 -12.06 28.77 12.39
CA MET A 239 -11.22 28.96 11.20
C MET A 239 -11.47 27.87 10.14
N GLU A 240 -11.74 28.30 8.91
CA GLU A 240 -11.81 27.43 7.74
C GLU A 240 -10.55 27.62 6.91
N ASP A 241 -9.88 26.52 6.57
CA ASP A 241 -8.73 26.54 5.69
C ASP A 241 -8.96 25.57 4.53
N ALA A 242 -8.71 26.06 3.32
CA ALA A 242 -8.85 25.31 2.09
C ALA A 242 -7.54 25.41 1.34
N SER A 243 -6.91 24.26 1.13
CA SER A 243 -5.58 24.19 0.56
C SER A 243 -5.59 23.16 -0.58
N MET A 244 -4.92 23.49 -1.69
CA MET A 244 -4.89 22.63 -2.87
C MET A 244 -3.46 22.28 -3.27
N SER A 245 -3.18 20.98 -3.28
CA SER A 245 -1.90 20.38 -3.60
C SER A 245 -1.97 19.75 -4.99
N TYR A 246 -0.84 19.71 -5.68
CA TYR A 246 -0.71 19.10 -7.00
C TYR A 246 0.26 17.93 -6.93
N LEU A 247 -0.05 16.87 -7.67
CA LEU A 247 0.80 15.70 -7.80
C LEU A 247 1.03 15.44 -9.30
N MET A 248 2.26 15.13 -9.64
CA MET A 248 2.63 14.73 -11.00
C MET A 248 3.43 13.43 -10.90
N LYS A 249 3.08 12.47 -11.74
CA LYS A 249 3.78 11.19 -11.89
C LYS A 249 4.23 11.04 -13.33
N TRP A 250 5.52 10.82 -13.51
CA TRP A 250 6.13 10.49 -14.78
C TRP A 250 6.76 9.10 -14.67
N GLN A 251 6.35 8.17 -15.55
CA GLN A 251 6.95 6.85 -15.66
C GLN A 251 7.64 6.61 -17.00
N SER A 252 8.74 5.87 -16.98
CA SER A 252 9.44 5.43 -18.20
C SER A 252 8.61 4.42 -19.00
N ALA A 253 8.87 4.32 -20.31
CA ALA A 253 8.21 3.37 -21.21
C ALA A 253 8.42 1.89 -20.79
N LYS A 254 9.57 1.58 -20.18
CA LYS A 254 9.89 0.25 -19.64
C LYS A 254 9.61 0.10 -18.14
N ARG A 255 9.03 1.13 -17.49
CA ARG A 255 8.82 1.22 -16.03
C ARG A 255 10.11 1.05 -15.19
N GLU A 256 11.27 1.33 -15.79
CA GLU A 256 12.58 1.26 -15.13
C GLU A 256 12.79 2.39 -14.12
N TRP A 257 12.17 3.55 -14.37
CA TRP A 257 12.19 4.69 -13.46
C TRP A 257 10.81 5.36 -13.37
N ILE A 258 10.54 5.93 -12.20
CA ILE A 258 9.35 6.69 -11.85
C ILE A 258 9.82 7.95 -11.16
N SER A 259 9.43 9.10 -11.70
CA SER A 259 9.61 10.39 -11.04
C SER A 259 8.26 10.92 -10.59
N THR A 260 8.20 11.44 -9.38
CA THR A 260 6.99 12.06 -8.84
C THR A 260 7.33 13.40 -8.24
N LEU A 261 6.47 14.37 -8.51
CA LEU A 261 6.57 15.72 -7.98
C LEU A 261 5.26 16.03 -7.26
N THR A 262 5.33 16.30 -5.97
CA THR A 262 4.19 16.72 -5.17
C THR A 262 4.44 18.12 -4.65
N LEU A 263 3.54 19.03 -4.99
CA LEU A 263 3.54 20.40 -4.54
C LEU A 263 2.40 20.56 -3.55
N GLN A 264 2.74 20.60 -2.26
CA GLN A 264 1.74 20.73 -1.21
C GLN A 264 1.34 22.20 -1.04
N ALA A 265 0.04 22.43 -0.84
CA ALA A 265 -0.52 23.75 -0.63
C ALA A 265 0.10 24.50 0.56
N THR A 266 0.53 23.75 1.57
CA THR A 266 1.16 24.23 2.80
C THR A 266 2.61 24.67 2.62
N GLY A 267 3.15 24.61 1.39
CA GLY A 267 4.50 25.05 1.05
C GLY A 267 5.45 23.94 0.59
N PRO A 268 5.51 22.74 1.19
CA PRO A 268 6.50 21.73 0.83
C PRO A 268 6.40 21.30 -0.65
N LEU A 269 7.51 21.41 -1.36
CA LEU A 269 7.71 20.79 -2.66
C LEU A 269 8.56 19.54 -2.45
N GLN A 270 8.00 18.38 -2.75
CA GLN A 270 8.71 17.10 -2.66
C GLN A 270 8.83 16.49 -4.05
N ALA A 271 10.06 16.22 -4.46
CA ALA A 271 10.39 15.57 -5.73
C ALA A 271 11.11 14.27 -5.43
N SER A 272 10.51 13.14 -5.80
CA SER A 272 11.15 11.84 -5.66
C SER A 272 11.39 11.18 -7.00
N TYR A 273 12.52 10.49 -7.12
CA TYR A 273 12.94 9.74 -8.28
C TYR A 273 13.29 8.33 -7.83
N TRP A 274 12.52 7.35 -8.30
CA TRP A 274 12.77 5.93 -8.08
C TRP A 274 13.27 5.31 -9.37
N GLN A 275 14.27 4.46 -9.27
CA GLN A 275 14.81 3.72 -10.38
C GLN A 275 15.20 2.31 -9.95
N LYS A 276 14.74 1.32 -10.72
CA LYS A 276 15.21 -0.05 -10.62
C LYS A 276 16.49 -0.19 -11.44
N LEU A 277 17.63 -0.38 -10.78
CA LEU A 277 18.92 -0.58 -11.46
C LEU A 277 19.08 -2.04 -11.91
N SER A 278 18.59 -2.97 -11.10
CA SER A 278 18.67 -4.42 -11.35
C SER A 278 17.49 -5.13 -10.68
N ASP A 279 17.29 -6.41 -10.95
CA ASP A 279 16.26 -7.23 -10.28
C ASP A 279 16.43 -7.34 -8.77
N GLN A 280 17.64 -7.06 -8.28
CA GLN A 280 17.98 -7.09 -6.85
C GLN A 280 18.28 -5.70 -6.28
N VAL A 281 18.33 -4.65 -7.10
CA VAL A 281 18.81 -3.32 -6.67
C VAL A 281 17.86 -2.22 -7.13
N GLU A 282 17.36 -1.47 -6.15
CA GLU A 282 16.51 -0.30 -6.34
C GLU A 282 17.17 0.91 -5.69
N ALA A 283 17.13 2.04 -6.38
CA ALA A 283 17.55 3.33 -5.86
C ALA A 283 16.37 4.28 -5.82
N ALA A 284 16.32 5.10 -4.78
CA ALA A 284 15.40 6.22 -4.69
C ALA A 284 16.15 7.46 -4.23
N VAL A 285 15.82 8.59 -4.81
CA VAL A 285 16.26 9.91 -4.36
C VAL A 285 15.00 10.68 -4.03
N ASP A 286 14.95 11.30 -2.87
CA ASP A 286 13.85 12.16 -2.45
C ASP A 286 14.41 13.52 -2.05
N LEU A 287 13.85 14.57 -2.66
CA LEU A 287 14.20 15.95 -2.42
C LEU A 287 12.98 16.64 -1.85
N SER A 288 13.04 17.01 -0.58
CA SER A 288 12.01 17.81 0.08
C SER A 288 12.52 19.24 0.26
N PHE A 289 11.81 20.18 -0.33
CA PHE A 289 12.08 21.61 -0.24
C PHE A 289 10.95 22.29 0.51
N LEU A 290 11.28 22.97 1.59
CA LEU A 290 10.37 23.80 2.37
C LEU A 290 10.64 25.28 2.04
N PRO A 291 9.89 25.87 1.08
CA PRO A 291 9.96 27.29 0.81
C PRO A 291 9.36 28.04 2.00
N HIS A 292 10.21 28.78 2.72
CA HIS A 292 9.75 29.74 3.71
C HIS A 292 10.02 31.18 3.23
N PRO A 293 9.13 32.16 3.51
CA PRO A 293 9.34 33.57 3.18
C PRO A 293 10.64 34.13 3.78
N SER A 294 11.02 33.69 4.98
CA SER A 294 12.29 34.03 5.62
C SER A 294 13.44 33.16 5.08
N PRO A 295 14.52 33.74 4.52
CA PRO A 295 15.66 32.98 3.98
C PRO A 295 16.32 32.00 4.95
N ARG A 296 16.25 32.26 6.27
CA ARG A 296 16.84 31.41 7.31
C ARG A 296 16.07 30.11 7.57
N GLU A 297 14.82 30.03 7.17
CA GLU A 297 13.94 28.89 7.43
C GLU A 297 13.69 28.04 6.18
N ARG A 298 14.30 28.43 5.06
CA ARG A 298 14.37 27.59 3.86
C ARG A 298 15.17 26.35 4.18
N LYS A 299 14.51 25.21 4.18
CA LYS A 299 15.14 23.90 4.41
C LYS A 299 15.00 23.07 3.15
N ALA A 300 16.12 22.57 2.66
CA ALA A 300 16.17 21.59 1.59
C ALA A 300 16.83 20.35 2.16
N ILE A 301 16.14 19.23 2.09
CA ILE A 301 16.63 17.94 2.56
C ILE A 301 16.61 17.00 1.36
N SER A 302 17.79 16.51 1.00
CA SER A 302 17.96 15.53 -0.08
C SER A 302 18.39 14.22 0.54
N THR A 303 17.53 13.21 0.43
CA THR A 303 17.78 11.87 0.93
C THR A 303 17.98 10.94 -0.26
N VAL A 304 19.03 10.12 -0.19
CA VAL A 304 19.33 9.07 -1.17
C VAL A 304 19.21 7.74 -0.47
N GLY A 305 18.32 6.88 -0.98
CA GLY A 305 18.09 5.53 -0.50
C GLY A 305 18.50 4.48 -1.53
N LEU A 306 19.09 3.39 -1.06
CA LEU A 306 19.39 2.19 -1.83
C LEU A 306 18.78 0.99 -1.12
N LYS A 307 18.08 0.16 -1.88
CA LYS A 307 17.55 -1.13 -1.43
C LYS A 307 18.20 -2.23 -2.25
N TYR A 308 18.84 -3.15 -1.54
CA TYR A 308 19.36 -4.40 -2.05
C TYR A 308 18.47 -5.52 -1.54
N ASP A 309 17.83 -6.25 -2.44
CA ASP A 309 16.93 -7.35 -2.13
C ASP A 309 17.56 -8.66 -2.61
N PHE A 310 18.09 -9.43 -1.66
CA PHE A 310 18.58 -10.79 -1.88
C PHE A 310 17.54 -11.80 -1.40
N ARG A 311 17.62 -13.03 -1.89
CA ARG A 311 16.64 -14.09 -1.56
C ARG A 311 16.50 -14.38 -0.06
N GLN A 312 17.56 -14.18 0.72
CA GLN A 312 17.62 -14.44 2.15
C GLN A 312 17.84 -13.18 3.00
N ALA A 313 18.09 -12.02 2.37
CA ALA A 313 18.50 -10.81 3.05
C ALA A 313 18.02 -9.58 2.29
N THR A 314 17.43 -8.61 2.97
CA THR A 314 17.11 -7.31 2.40
C THR A 314 17.93 -6.27 3.15
N VAL A 315 18.82 -5.59 2.42
CA VAL A 315 19.63 -4.49 2.95
C VAL A 315 19.07 -3.20 2.42
N ARG A 316 18.84 -2.24 3.30
CA ARG A 316 18.46 -0.88 2.94
C ARG A 316 19.51 0.05 3.53
N ALA A 317 19.91 1.05 2.76
CA ALA A 317 20.77 2.13 3.23
C ALA A 317 20.17 3.46 2.78
N GLN A 318 20.23 4.47 3.63
CA GLN A 318 19.89 5.84 3.28
C GLN A 318 20.98 6.79 3.78
N ALA A 319 21.22 7.84 3.00
CA ALA A 319 22.07 8.95 3.36
C ALA A 319 21.30 10.24 3.13
N ASP A 320 21.34 11.14 4.10
CA ASP A 320 20.64 12.41 4.05
C ASP A 320 21.62 13.59 4.03
N SER A 321 21.24 14.68 3.38
CA SER A 321 22.06 15.90 3.25
C SER A 321 22.35 16.58 4.59
N THR A 322 21.62 16.23 5.65
CA THR A 322 21.86 16.71 7.02
C THR A 322 23.02 16.00 7.73
N GLY A 323 23.68 15.03 7.07
CA GLY A 323 24.77 14.25 7.67
C GLY A 323 24.27 13.03 8.46
N LYS A 324 23.01 12.64 8.26
CA LYS A 324 22.44 11.42 8.82
C LYS A 324 22.60 10.26 7.85
N VAL A 325 23.14 9.15 8.33
CA VAL A 325 23.25 7.89 7.58
C VAL A 325 22.45 6.85 8.33
N SER A 326 21.65 6.05 7.63
CA SER A 326 20.94 4.94 8.26
C SER A 326 21.02 3.68 7.43
N MET A 327 21.04 2.54 8.11
CA MET A 327 21.08 1.21 7.50
C MET A 327 20.11 0.28 8.22
N LEU A 328 19.45 -0.59 7.46
CA LEU A 328 18.58 -1.63 7.95
C LEU A 328 18.93 -2.92 7.20
N LEU A 329 19.34 -3.94 7.95
CA LEU A 329 19.59 -5.28 7.44
C LEU A 329 18.48 -6.19 7.97
N GLU A 330 17.68 -6.78 7.09
CA GLU A 330 16.72 -7.82 7.41
C GLU A 330 17.22 -9.15 6.84
N GLN A 331 17.61 -10.08 7.70
CA GLN A 331 18.11 -11.41 7.32
C GLN A 331 17.10 -12.47 7.74
N ARG A 332 16.61 -13.25 6.77
CA ARG A 332 15.82 -14.45 7.05
C ARG A 332 16.77 -15.63 7.27
N ILE A 333 16.95 -16.03 8.53
CA ILE A 333 17.84 -17.14 8.89
C ILE A 333 17.10 -18.48 8.75
N ALA A 334 15.81 -18.50 9.11
CA ALA A 334 14.94 -19.64 8.90
C ALA A 334 13.60 -19.19 8.31
N PRO A 335 12.82 -20.08 7.67
CA PRO A 335 11.48 -19.73 7.17
C PRO A 335 10.59 -19.06 8.23
N MET A 336 10.76 -19.43 9.50
CA MET A 336 9.99 -18.92 10.63
C MET A 336 10.73 -17.85 11.46
N PHE A 337 11.95 -17.46 11.08
CA PHE A 337 12.78 -16.53 11.85
C PHE A 337 13.45 -15.49 10.94
N THR A 338 13.04 -14.24 11.12
CA THR A 338 13.67 -13.07 10.49
C THR A 338 14.35 -12.25 11.58
N PHE A 339 15.61 -11.93 11.35
CA PHE A 339 16.42 -11.07 12.19
C PHE A 339 16.60 -9.73 11.49
N SER A 340 16.36 -8.62 12.19
CA SER A 340 16.57 -7.29 11.65
C SER A 340 17.52 -6.46 12.53
N VAL A 341 18.40 -5.71 11.90
CA VAL A 341 19.34 -4.79 12.56
C VAL A 341 19.20 -3.44 11.91
N ALA A 342 18.88 -2.44 12.72
CA ALA A 342 18.74 -1.06 12.32
C ALA A 342 19.85 -0.21 12.97
N GLY A 343 20.41 0.73 12.22
CA GLY A 343 21.37 1.70 12.74
C GLY A 343 21.14 3.05 12.10
N GLU A 344 21.04 4.10 12.91
CA GLU A 344 21.07 5.50 12.48
C GLU A 344 22.30 6.17 13.10
N LEU A 345 23.07 6.87 12.28
CA LEU A 345 24.20 7.67 12.70
C LEU A 345 23.98 9.11 12.24
N ASP A 346 23.82 10.02 13.20
CA ASP A 346 23.81 11.46 12.95
C ASP A 346 25.22 12.01 13.18
N HIS A 347 25.94 12.28 12.09
CA HIS A 347 27.30 12.84 12.18
C HIS A 347 27.32 14.28 12.69
N ALA A 348 26.25 15.05 12.46
CA ALA A 348 26.19 16.46 12.88
C ALA A 348 26.03 16.58 14.41
N LYS A 349 25.32 15.63 15.03
CA LYS A 349 25.11 15.58 16.48
C LYS A 349 25.96 14.54 17.20
N SER A 350 26.72 13.73 16.46
CA SER A 350 27.48 12.58 16.97
C SER A 350 26.62 11.64 17.82
N GLN A 351 25.35 11.47 17.43
CA GLN A 351 24.41 10.56 18.10
C GLN A 351 24.19 9.33 17.23
N SER A 352 24.23 8.16 17.86
CA SER A 352 23.97 6.88 17.20
C SER A 352 22.76 6.23 17.85
N LYS A 353 21.86 5.70 17.03
CA LYS A 353 20.72 4.88 17.46
C LYS A 353 20.86 3.52 16.84
N PHE A 354 20.58 2.49 17.63
CA PHE A 354 20.70 1.10 17.19
C PHE A 354 19.45 0.34 17.59
N GLY A 355 18.90 -0.38 16.64
CA GLY A 355 17.75 -1.24 16.83
C GLY A 355 18.08 -2.69 16.48
N ILE A 356 17.59 -3.63 17.29
CA ILE A 356 17.65 -5.06 16.97
C ILE A 356 16.24 -5.63 17.02
N GLY A 357 15.83 -6.28 15.94
CA GLY A 357 14.51 -6.82 15.74
C GLY A 357 14.55 -8.32 15.52
N ILE A 358 13.61 -9.04 16.11
CA ILE A 358 13.39 -10.45 15.84
C ILE A 358 11.92 -10.61 15.47
N GLN A 359 11.66 -11.28 14.35
CA GLN A 359 10.31 -11.65 13.94
C GLN A 359 10.23 -13.18 13.82
N LEU A 360 9.33 -13.75 14.59
CA LEU A 360 9.00 -15.16 14.61
C LEU A 360 7.63 -15.35 13.98
N GLU A 361 7.54 -16.15 12.91
CA GLU A 361 6.27 -16.51 12.30
C GLU A 361 5.99 -17.98 12.59
N SER A 362 4.87 -18.28 13.25
CA SER A 362 4.41 -19.64 13.51
C SER A 362 3.27 -19.99 12.55
N SER A 363 3.44 -21.08 11.80
CA SER A 363 2.44 -21.65 10.91
C SER A 363 1.26 -22.23 11.71
N PRO A 364 0.04 -22.27 11.15
CA PRO A 364 -1.07 -22.98 11.77
C PRO A 364 -0.69 -24.46 11.93
N LEU A 365 -0.96 -25.00 13.11
CA LEU A 365 -0.95 -26.45 13.34
C LEU A 365 -2.11 -27.02 12.52
N ASP A 366 -1.81 -27.77 11.46
CA ASP A 366 -2.81 -28.59 10.79
C ASP A 366 -3.45 -29.52 11.81
N GLU A 367 -4.78 -29.62 11.77
CA GLU A 367 -5.64 -30.46 12.63
C GLU A 367 -5.19 -31.95 12.65
N ASN A 368 -4.40 -32.39 11.67
CA ASN A 368 -3.76 -33.71 11.62
C ASN A 368 -2.66 -33.93 12.67
N SER A 369 -2.04 -32.86 13.19
CA SER A 369 -1.03 -32.96 14.26
C SER A 369 -1.64 -33.10 15.67
N LEU A 370 -2.91 -32.73 15.85
CA LEU A 370 -3.66 -32.87 17.10
C LEU A 370 -4.26 -34.28 17.31
N LYS A 371 -4.42 -35.09 16.25
CA LYS A 371 -4.84 -36.50 16.38
C LYS A 371 -3.71 -37.45 16.80
N GLY A 372 -2.45 -36.99 16.82
CA GLY A 372 -1.29 -37.77 17.23
C GLY A 372 -1.00 -37.78 18.74
N LEU A 373 -1.73 -37.00 19.54
CA LEU A 373 -1.55 -36.91 20.99
C LEU A 373 -2.80 -37.42 21.71
N THR A 374 -3.07 -38.72 21.57
CA THR A 374 -3.90 -39.41 22.56
C THR A 374 -3.10 -39.49 23.87
N PRO A 375 -3.66 -39.08 25.02
CA PRO A 375 -2.96 -39.17 26.30
C PRO A 375 -2.66 -40.65 26.65
N PRO A 376 -1.49 -40.98 27.23
CA PRO A 376 -1.21 -42.35 27.63
C PRO A 376 -2.22 -42.81 28.68
N SER A 377 -2.89 -43.92 28.40
CA SER A 377 -3.81 -44.57 29.32
C SER A 377 -3.08 -44.97 30.61
N PRO A 378 -3.60 -44.66 31.81
CA PRO A 378 -3.03 -45.14 33.05
C PRO A 378 -3.14 -46.68 33.12
N PRO A 379 -2.09 -47.39 33.58
CA PRO A 379 -2.15 -48.84 33.76
C PRO A 379 -3.15 -49.19 34.87
N MET A 380 -3.82 -50.34 34.68
CA MET A 380 -4.92 -50.91 35.48
C MET A 380 -4.76 -50.79 37.00
#